data_AF-A0A524D0P1-F1
#
_entry.id   AF-A0A524D0P1-F1
#
_cell.length_a   1.000
_cell.length_b   1.000
_cell.length_c   1.000
_cell.angle_alpha   90.00
_cell.angle_beta   90.00
_cell.angle_gamma   90.00
#
_symmetry.space_group_name_H-M   'P 1'
#
loop_
_entity.id
_entity.type
_entity.pdbx_description
1 polymer ?
#
loop_
_entity_poly.entity_id
_entity_poly.type
_entity_poly.pdbx_seq_one_letter_code
_entity_poly.pdbx_strand_id
1 'polypeptide(L)'
;MSRIGNQKIISCPDFSRLSATIAHPFEFVRTNDQYIASLLMGENPEMVLHESQIQKTLKNPLSFQKNDLFIFDLDRCLIIDPNQDYEDALQIIELANYQLLELRTFDRYLDSLLDKAEDDIKELFFKRRRLLGRRIKKKFGYLFRLRYDVMFIWENLENVSKIIGDYFLSQIYNHLSELYALDDWSDIIRQRLKVLDDFYSAAKYDINERILIILEVMIVILFIIDIILVIFEFLS
;
A
#
# COMPACT_ATOMS: atom_id res chain seq x y z
N MET A 1 4.45 27.29 -0.87
CA MET A 1 3.59 26.25 -0.24
C MET A 1 3.00 25.38 -1.34
N SER A 2 3.67 24.28 -1.67
CA SER A 2 3.07 23.21 -2.48
C SER A 2 2.38 22.21 -1.51
N ARG A 3 1.14 21.82 -1.81
CA ARG A 3 0.44 20.74 -1.10
C ARG A 3 0.51 19.49 -1.98
N ILE A 4 1.13 18.42 -1.49
CA ILE A 4 1.16 17.12 -2.18
C ILE A 4 0.82 16.07 -1.11
N GLY A 5 -0.41 15.55 -1.16
CA GLY A 5 -0.94 14.62 -0.14
C GLY A 5 -1.25 15.27 1.22
N ASN A 6 -1.25 14.46 2.29
CA ASN A 6 -1.44 14.93 3.67
C ASN A 6 -0.25 15.75 4.20
N GLN A 7 0.88 15.76 3.48
CA GLN A 7 2.06 16.47 3.91
C GLN A 7 2.10 17.92 3.42
N LYS A 8 2.36 18.84 4.36
CA LYS A 8 2.75 20.22 4.06
C LYS A 8 4.27 20.29 4.06
N ILE A 9 4.86 20.48 2.89
CA ILE A 9 6.26 20.85 2.77
C ILE A 9 6.39 22.30 3.24
N ILE A 10 7.02 22.50 4.39
CA ILE A 10 7.40 23.84 4.84
C ILE A 10 8.79 24.11 4.25
N SER A 11 8.85 24.42 2.96
CA SER A 11 9.97 25.21 2.46
C SER A 11 9.68 26.66 2.86
N CYS A 12 10.47 27.18 3.79
CA CYS A 12 10.25 28.52 4.34
C CYS A 12 10.63 29.57 3.26
N PRO A 13 9.68 30.39 2.75
CA PRO A 13 9.97 31.26 1.61
C PRO A 13 10.60 32.61 1.97
N ASP A 14 10.69 32.99 3.26
CA ASP A 14 11.03 34.37 3.64
C ASP A 14 12.18 34.44 4.65
N PHE A 15 13.40 34.36 4.10
CA PHE A 15 14.65 34.33 4.87
C PHE A 15 15.31 35.70 5.09
N SER A 16 14.64 36.81 4.75
CA SER A 16 15.21 38.16 4.90
C SER A 16 15.50 38.55 6.37
N ARG A 17 14.90 37.85 7.35
CA ARG A 17 15.04 38.13 8.79
C ARG A 17 15.82 37.09 9.61
N LEU A 18 16.22 35.95 9.01
CA LEU A 18 16.85 34.82 9.72
C LEU A 18 18.28 34.49 9.23
N SER A 19 18.86 35.30 8.34
CA SER A 19 20.06 34.96 7.57
C SER A 19 21.35 34.75 8.38
N ALA A 20 21.42 35.21 9.63
CA ALA A 20 22.61 35.03 10.48
C ALA A 20 22.61 33.71 11.28
N THR A 21 21.44 33.08 11.49
CA THR A 21 21.26 31.93 12.40
C THR A 21 21.31 30.57 11.70
N ILE A 22 21.22 30.53 10.36
CA ILE A 22 21.21 29.28 9.58
C ILE A 22 22.61 28.65 9.45
N ALA A 23 23.68 29.38 9.82
CA ALA A 23 25.04 28.84 9.77
C ALA A 23 25.22 27.59 10.65
N HIS A 24 24.37 27.40 11.67
CA HIS A 24 24.37 26.24 12.57
C HIS A 24 22.95 25.65 12.72
N PRO A 25 22.47 24.85 11.75
CA PRO A 25 21.11 24.30 11.74
C PRO A 25 20.74 23.51 13.00
N PHE A 26 21.69 22.73 13.53
CA PHE A 26 21.49 21.94 14.75
C PHE A 26 21.25 22.81 16.00
N GLU A 27 21.94 23.95 16.11
CA GLU A 27 21.76 24.88 17.23
C GLU A 27 20.43 25.62 17.14
N PHE A 28 20.01 25.97 15.91
CA PHE A 28 18.70 26.52 15.65
C PHE A 28 17.57 25.56 16.07
N VAL A 29 17.68 24.28 15.70
CA VAL A 29 16.68 23.27 16.09
C VAL A 29 16.64 23.07 17.59
N ARG A 30 17.80 22.98 18.25
CA ARG A 30 17.86 22.80 19.70
C ARG A 30 17.27 23.97 20.48
N THR A 31 17.43 25.20 19.98
CA THR A 31 16.90 26.40 20.65
C THR A 31 15.39 26.54 20.48
N ASN A 32 14.81 25.93 19.44
CA ASN A 32 13.40 26.05 19.07
C ASN A 32 12.70 24.67 19.04
N ASP A 33 13.19 23.72 19.82
CA ASP A 33 12.79 22.30 19.77
C ASP A 33 11.27 22.11 19.95
N GLN A 34 10.68 22.79 20.93
CA GLN A 34 9.25 22.80 21.23
C GLN A 34 8.42 23.25 20.01
N TYR A 35 8.82 24.36 19.41
CA TYR A 35 8.11 24.98 18.30
C TYR A 35 8.26 24.13 17.03
N ILE A 36 9.46 23.62 16.77
CA ILE A 36 9.73 22.82 15.58
C ILE A 36 9.06 21.45 15.68
N ALA A 37 9.10 20.79 16.84
CA ALA A 37 8.43 19.51 17.03
C ALA A 37 6.90 19.63 16.88
N SER A 38 6.29 20.65 17.47
CA SER A 38 4.83 20.90 17.29
C SER A 38 4.48 21.23 15.85
N LEU A 39 5.32 22.01 15.16
CA LEU A 39 5.15 22.30 13.75
C LEU A 39 5.24 21.05 12.88
N LEU A 40 6.22 20.16 13.15
CA LEU A 40 6.45 18.93 12.40
C LEU A 40 5.30 17.93 12.57
N MET A 41 4.83 17.74 13.81
CA MET A 41 3.66 16.92 14.13
C MET A 41 2.34 17.48 13.60
N GLY A 42 2.36 18.65 12.98
CA GLY A 42 1.16 19.28 12.44
C GLY A 42 0.24 19.93 13.47
N GLU A 43 0.66 19.96 14.73
CA GLU A 43 -0.08 20.51 15.87
C GLU A 43 0.03 22.04 15.97
N ASN A 44 -0.73 22.63 16.89
CA ASN A 44 -0.64 24.06 17.17
C ASN A 44 0.75 24.40 17.75
N PRO A 45 1.50 25.37 17.19
CA PRO A 45 2.81 25.76 17.73
C PRO A 45 2.82 26.27 19.19
N GLU A 46 1.67 26.70 19.71
CA GLU A 46 1.51 27.11 21.11
C GLU A 46 1.28 25.93 22.07
N MET A 47 1.13 24.71 21.55
CA MET A 47 0.92 23.51 22.35
C MET A 47 2.20 23.06 23.05
N VAL A 48 2.11 22.86 24.37
CA VAL A 48 3.20 22.29 25.16
C VAL A 48 3.20 20.76 25.01
N LEU A 49 3.95 20.27 24.03
CA LEU A 49 4.33 18.87 23.87
C LEU A 49 5.11 18.35 25.08
N HIS A 50 4.89 17.08 25.40
CA HIS A 50 5.70 16.36 26.38
C HIS A 50 7.12 16.12 25.84
N GLU A 51 8.13 16.16 26.72
CA GLU A 51 9.54 16.06 26.34
C GLU A 51 9.84 14.80 25.50
N SER A 52 9.20 13.67 25.83
CA SER A 52 9.37 12.42 25.07
C SER A 52 8.88 12.54 23.62
N GLN A 53 7.87 13.37 23.34
CA GLN A 53 7.35 13.59 21.98
C GLN A 53 8.30 14.50 21.20
N ILE A 54 8.86 15.52 21.84
CA ILE A 54 9.87 16.39 21.24
C ILE A 54 11.10 15.56 20.86
N GLN A 55 11.62 14.77 21.81
CA GLN A 55 12.76 13.89 21.58
C GLN A 55 12.48 12.84 20.51
N LYS A 56 11.25 12.31 20.42
CA LYS A 56 10.86 11.35 19.39
C LYS A 56 10.79 12.00 18.00
N THR A 57 10.21 13.19 17.89
CA THR A 57 10.01 13.91 16.62
C THR A 57 11.34 14.39 16.05
N LEU A 58 12.20 14.92 16.92
CA LEU A 58 13.52 15.42 16.53
C LEU A 58 14.59 14.33 16.53
N LYS A 59 14.18 13.06 16.64
CA LYS A 59 15.07 11.91 16.65
C LYS A 59 15.60 11.67 15.24
N ASN A 60 16.89 11.40 15.12
CA ASN A 60 17.55 11.03 13.86
C ASN A 60 17.49 12.11 12.76
N PRO A 61 17.99 13.33 13.01
CA PRO A 61 18.23 14.28 11.93
C PRO A 61 19.20 13.69 10.89
N LEU A 62 18.90 13.89 9.61
CA LEU A 62 19.78 13.55 8.50
C LEU A 62 20.50 14.82 8.01
N SER A 63 21.76 14.68 7.63
CA SER A 63 22.59 15.78 7.13
C SER A 63 23.69 15.22 6.23
N PHE A 64 23.91 15.86 5.08
CA PHE A 64 24.93 15.52 4.11
C PHE A 64 26.12 16.48 4.20
N GLN A 65 25.85 17.78 4.33
CA GLN A 65 26.83 18.85 4.56
C GLN A 65 26.73 19.38 5.99
N LYS A 66 27.83 19.95 6.51
CA LYS A 66 27.84 20.52 7.87
C LYS A 66 26.75 21.57 8.15
N ASN A 67 26.22 22.19 7.10
CA ASN A 67 25.27 23.29 7.18
C ASN A 67 23.89 22.92 6.66
N ASP A 68 23.63 21.65 6.30
CA ASP A 68 22.29 21.19 5.97
C ASP A 68 21.67 20.38 7.12
N LEU A 69 20.34 20.27 7.09
CA LEU A 69 19.59 19.51 8.09
C LEU A 69 18.23 19.09 7.54
N PHE A 70 17.93 17.82 7.68
CA PHE A 70 16.67 17.20 7.29
C PHE A 70 16.07 16.50 8.50
N ILE A 71 14.83 16.85 8.85
CA ILE A 71 14.05 16.19 9.90
C ILE A 71 12.71 15.80 9.30
N PHE A 72 12.35 14.53 9.45
CA PHE A 72 11.14 13.97 8.88
C PHE A 72 10.18 13.54 9.99
N ASP A 73 8.91 13.90 9.84
CA ASP A 73 7.80 13.40 10.62
C ASP A 73 6.69 12.89 9.68
N LEU A 74 5.73 12.16 10.22
CA LEU A 74 4.61 11.61 9.46
C LEU A 74 3.81 12.70 8.74
N ASP A 75 3.61 13.85 9.38
CA ASP A 75 2.78 14.92 8.82
C ASP A 75 3.57 15.95 8.04
N ARG A 76 4.80 16.27 8.46
CA ARG A 76 5.63 17.30 7.81
C ARG A 76 7.12 16.97 7.91
N CYS A 77 7.90 17.65 7.10
CA CYS A 77 9.36 17.64 7.18
C CYS A 77 9.92 19.05 7.28
N LEU A 78 11.10 19.16 7.89
CA LEU A 78 11.93 20.36 7.95
C LEU A 78 13.18 20.10 7.13
N ILE A 79 13.41 20.96 6.14
CA ILE A 79 14.62 20.94 5.31
C ILE A 79 15.28 22.30 5.44
N ILE A 80 16.53 22.31 5.90
CA ILE A 80 17.40 23.47 5.95
C ILE A 80 18.57 23.17 5.04
N ASP A 81 18.64 23.87 3.91
CA ASP A 81 19.77 23.77 2.98
C ASP A 81 20.19 25.18 2.54
N PRO A 82 21.41 25.63 2.88
CA PRO A 82 21.91 26.95 2.49
C PRO A 82 22.16 27.10 0.99
N ASN A 83 22.40 26.00 0.27
CA ASN A 83 22.69 26.00 -1.16
C ASN A 83 21.44 25.92 -2.03
N GLN A 84 20.27 25.70 -1.42
CA GLN A 84 18.98 25.52 -2.09
C GLN A 84 18.95 24.29 -3.04
N ASP A 85 19.72 23.25 -2.73
CA ASP A 85 19.87 22.03 -3.53
C ASP A 85 19.01 20.87 -2.95
N TYR A 86 17.76 21.19 -2.61
CA TYR A 86 16.83 20.25 -1.96
C TYR A 86 15.87 19.56 -2.94
N GLU A 87 15.97 19.81 -4.24
CA GLU A 87 15.03 19.31 -5.25
C GLU A 87 15.04 17.78 -5.35
N ASP A 88 16.21 17.15 -5.29
CA ASP A 88 16.32 15.70 -5.36
C ASP A 88 15.76 15.04 -4.08
N ALA A 89 16.06 15.61 -2.92
CA ALA A 89 15.46 15.16 -1.65
C ALA A 89 13.93 15.28 -1.69
N LEU A 90 13.41 16.37 -2.26
CA LEU A 90 11.98 16.57 -2.46
C LEU A 90 11.36 15.49 -3.36
N GLN A 91 12.00 15.12 -4.47
CA GLN A 91 11.52 14.04 -5.34
C GLN A 91 11.44 12.69 -4.59
N ILE A 92 12.43 12.39 -3.74
CA ILE A 92 12.40 11.18 -2.91
C ILE A 92 11.24 11.21 -1.90
N ILE A 93 10.99 12.36 -1.27
CA ILE A 93 9.85 12.54 -0.36
C ILE A 93 8.53 12.36 -1.10
N GLU A 94 8.39 12.92 -2.29
CA GLU A 94 7.21 12.76 -3.14
C GLU A 94 6.99 11.30 -3.54
N LEU A 95 8.05 10.58 -3.89
CA LEU A 95 8.01 9.16 -4.22
C LEU A 95 7.50 8.32 -3.04
N ALA A 96 8.06 8.51 -1.85
CA ALA A 96 7.64 7.77 -0.65
C ALA A 96 6.18 8.06 -0.28
N ASN A 97 5.74 9.32 -0.40
CA ASN A 97 4.34 9.69 -0.19
C ASN A 97 3.40 9.05 -1.23
N TYR A 98 3.81 9.03 -2.50
CA TYR A 98 3.06 8.39 -3.57
C TYR A 98 2.87 6.90 -3.27
N GLN A 99 3.93 6.20 -2.87
CA GLN A 99 3.85 4.78 -2.50
C GLN A 99 2.91 4.55 -1.31
N LEU A 100 2.97 5.38 -0.28
CA LEU A 100 2.03 5.29 0.85
C LEU A 100 0.57 5.49 0.40
N LEU A 101 0.32 6.48 -0.47
CA LEU A 101 -1.02 6.75 -1.00
C LEU A 101 -1.54 5.59 -1.86
N GLU A 102 -0.66 5.00 -2.66
CA GLU A 102 -0.96 3.84 -3.49
C GLU A 102 -1.38 2.65 -2.62
N LEU A 103 -0.58 2.30 -1.60
CA LEU A 103 -0.90 1.23 -0.64
C LEU A 103 -2.24 1.48 0.06
N ARG A 104 -2.47 2.69 0.59
CA ARG A 104 -3.76 3.06 1.22
C ARG A 104 -4.95 3.00 0.25
N THR A 105 -4.70 3.23 -1.03
CA THR A 105 -5.74 3.12 -2.05
C THR A 105 -6.05 1.67 -2.37
N PHE A 106 -5.02 0.81 -2.43
CA PHE A 106 -5.20 -0.63 -2.56
C PHE A 106 -5.94 -1.24 -1.37
N ASP A 107 -5.60 -0.85 -0.15
CA ASP A 107 -6.27 -1.32 1.06
C ASP A 107 -7.78 -1.02 1.04
N ARG A 108 -8.15 0.24 0.77
CA ARG A 108 -9.56 0.65 0.60
C ARG A 108 -10.27 -0.06 -0.54
N TYR A 109 -9.54 -0.35 -1.62
CA TYR A 109 -10.11 -1.08 -2.74
C TYR A 109 -10.36 -2.56 -2.37
N LEU A 110 -9.44 -3.17 -1.63
CA LEU A 110 -9.56 -4.54 -1.11
C LEU A 110 -10.72 -4.70 -0.13
N ASP A 111 -10.99 -3.70 0.72
CA ASP A 111 -12.20 -3.69 1.56
C ASP A 111 -13.45 -3.96 0.71
N SER A 112 -13.63 -3.18 -0.35
CA SER A 112 -14.79 -3.28 -1.23
C SER A 112 -14.89 -4.62 -1.99
N LEU A 113 -13.74 -5.29 -2.21
CA LEU A 113 -13.70 -6.58 -2.88
C LEU A 113 -14.01 -7.74 -1.93
N LEU A 114 -13.56 -7.65 -0.68
CA LEU A 114 -13.85 -8.63 0.36
C LEU A 114 -15.34 -8.65 0.68
N ASP A 115 -15.99 -7.49 0.81
CA ASP A 115 -17.44 -7.39 0.99
C ASP A 115 -18.20 -8.10 -0.15
N LYS A 116 -17.79 -7.84 -1.39
CA LYS A 116 -18.37 -8.50 -2.58
C LYS A 116 -18.09 -10.00 -2.63
N ALA A 117 -16.95 -10.46 -2.12
CA ALA A 117 -16.62 -11.88 -2.09
C ALA A 117 -17.50 -12.62 -1.08
N GLU A 118 -17.78 -12.00 0.07
CA GLU A 118 -18.72 -12.55 1.05
C GLU A 118 -20.13 -12.70 0.47
N ASP A 119 -20.62 -11.67 -0.25
CA ASP A 119 -21.92 -11.69 -0.92
C ASP A 119 -21.98 -12.76 -2.03
N ASP A 120 -20.94 -12.86 -2.86
CA ASP A 120 -20.83 -13.88 -3.90
C ASP A 120 -20.90 -15.30 -3.31
N ILE A 121 -20.24 -15.53 -2.17
CA ILE A 121 -20.24 -16.81 -1.46
C ILE A 121 -21.64 -17.13 -0.94
N LYS A 122 -22.32 -16.17 -0.29
CA LYS A 122 -23.72 -16.36 0.14
C LYS A 122 -24.59 -16.72 -1.06
N GLU A 123 -24.43 -16.05 -2.21
CA GLU A 123 -25.22 -16.37 -3.40
C GLU A 123 -24.91 -17.77 -3.95
N LEU A 124 -23.65 -18.23 -3.93
CA LEU A 124 -23.27 -19.59 -4.33
C LEU A 124 -23.96 -20.66 -3.50
N PHE A 125 -23.86 -20.55 -2.17
CA PHE A 125 -24.39 -21.54 -1.25
C PHE A 125 -25.92 -21.57 -1.26
N PHE A 126 -26.58 -20.41 -1.34
CA PHE A 126 -28.04 -20.34 -1.23
C PHE A 126 -28.79 -20.44 -2.56
N LYS A 127 -28.22 -20.06 -3.72
CA LYS A 127 -29.02 -19.87 -4.96
C LYS A 127 -28.64 -20.76 -6.17
N ARG A 128 -27.65 -21.67 -6.06
CA ARG A 128 -27.31 -22.68 -7.12
C ARG A 128 -27.36 -22.15 -8.57
N ARG A 129 -26.82 -20.96 -8.86
CA ARG A 129 -26.89 -20.37 -10.21
C ARG A 129 -25.68 -20.74 -11.07
N ARG A 130 -25.93 -21.44 -12.18
CA ARG A 130 -24.92 -21.87 -13.19
C ARG A 130 -24.15 -20.72 -13.86
N LEU A 131 -24.70 -19.50 -13.85
CA LEU A 131 -24.07 -18.28 -14.38
C LEU A 131 -22.98 -17.69 -13.46
N LEU A 132 -22.86 -18.16 -12.21
CA LEU A 132 -21.88 -17.62 -11.26
C LEU A 132 -20.45 -18.10 -11.55
N GLY A 133 -20.26 -19.32 -12.05
CA GLY A 133 -18.92 -19.87 -12.32
C GLY A 133 -18.11 -19.08 -13.36
N ARG A 134 -18.77 -18.46 -14.35
CA ARG A 134 -18.11 -17.55 -15.30
C ARG A 134 -17.72 -16.21 -14.66
N ARG A 135 -18.52 -15.69 -13.71
CA ARG A 135 -18.20 -14.46 -12.96
C ARG A 135 -17.01 -14.68 -12.03
N ILE A 136 -16.99 -15.81 -11.32
CA ILE A 136 -15.89 -16.20 -10.42
C ILE A 136 -14.57 -16.37 -11.17
N LYS A 137 -14.57 -17.03 -12.34
CA LYS A 137 -13.35 -17.12 -13.18
C LYS A 137 -12.82 -15.76 -13.62
N LYS A 138 -13.68 -14.79 -13.95
CA LYS A 138 -13.26 -13.42 -14.29
C LYS A 138 -12.70 -12.67 -13.08
N LYS A 139 -13.35 -12.78 -11.91
CA LYS A 139 -12.87 -12.16 -10.66
C LYS A 139 -11.52 -12.73 -10.23
N PHE A 140 -11.29 -14.02 -10.40
CA PHE A 140 -10.00 -14.67 -10.14
C PHE A 140 -8.86 -14.10 -11.00
N GLY A 141 -9.07 -13.91 -12.31
CA GLY A 141 -8.07 -13.28 -13.18
C GLY A 141 -7.76 -11.83 -12.80
N TYR A 142 -8.77 -11.12 -12.28
CA TYR A 142 -8.59 -9.76 -11.75
C TYR A 142 -7.77 -9.74 -10.45
N LEU A 143 -7.99 -10.69 -9.56
CA LEU A 143 -7.20 -10.84 -8.32
C LEU A 143 -5.73 -11.15 -8.60
N PHE A 144 -5.47 -12.00 -9.59
CA PHE A 144 -4.10 -12.30 -10.00
C PHE A 144 -3.36 -11.05 -10.52
N ARG A 145 -4.07 -10.18 -11.24
CA ARG A 145 -3.52 -8.88 -11.66
C ARG A 145 -3.24 -7.97 -10.47
N LEU A 146 -4.20 -7.83 -9.56
CA LEU A 146 -4.03 -7.02 -8.35
C LEU A 146 -2.83 -7.50 -7.51
N ARG A 147 -2.63 -8.81 -7.43
CA ARG A 147 -1.47 -9.42 -6.75
C ARG A 147 -0.16 -9.06 -7.43
N TYR A 148 -0.16 -9.09 -8.75
CA TYR A 148 1.01 -8.69 -9.53
C TYR A 148 1.34 -7.21 -9.32
N ASP A 149 0.33 -6.34 -9.32
CA ASP A 149 0.51 -4.90 -9.09
C ASP A 149 1.13 -4.63 -7.69
N VAL A 150 0.62 -5.29 -6.63
CA VAL A 150 1.20 -5.19 -5.27
C VAL A 150 2.61 -5.76 -5.20
N MET A 151 2.88 -6.87 -5.89
CA MET A 151 4.22 -7.46 -5.95
C MET A 151 5.22 -6.52 -6.64
N PHE A 152 4.81 -5.85 -7.72
CA PHE A 152 5.64 -4.87 -8.41
C PHE A 152 5.96 -3.65 -7.53
N ILE A 153 4.99 -3.16 -6.76
CA ILE A 153 5.22 -2.08 -5.79
C ILE A 153 6.23 -2.50 -4.73
N TRP A 154 6.15 -3.73 -4.26
CA TRP A 154 7.09 -4.26 -3.28
C TRP A 154 8.51 -4.47 -3.86
N GLU A 155 8.63 -5.03 -5.06
CA GLU A 155 9.92 -5.14 -5.75
C GLU A 155 10.56 -3.77 -5.98
N ASN A 156 9.74 -2.76 -6.30
CA ASN A 156 10.21 -1.38 -6.38
C ASN A 156 10.63 -0.86 -5.00
N LEU A 157 9.86 -1.09 -3.94
CA LEU A 157 10.22 -0.68 -2.58
C LEU A 157 11.61 -1.22 -2.17
N GLU A 158 11.88 -2.50 -2.46
CA GLU A 158 13.15 -3.16 -2.13
C GLU A 158 14.33 -2.72 -3.03
N ASN A 159 14.05 -2.30 -4.28
CA ASN A 159 15.10 -1.92 -5.25
C ASN A 159 15.25 -0.41 -5.49
N VAL A 160 14.32 0.45 -5.05
CA VAL A 160 14.41 1.91 -5.25
C VAL A 160 15.70 2.45 -4.62
N SER A 161 16.09 1.95 -3.44
CA SER A 161 17.37 2.29 -2.82
C SER A 161 18.60 1.95 -3.68
N LYS A 162 18.51 1.04 -4.65
CA LYS A 162 19.61 0.68 -5.57
C LYS A 162 19.58 1.49 -6.87
N ILE A 163 18.41 2.01 -7.25
CA ILE A 163 18.20 2.83 -8.46
C ILE A 163 18.55 4.29 -8.18
N ILE A 164 18.33 4.75 -6.94
CA ILE A 164 18.75 6.06 -6.49
C ILE A 164 20.29 6.13 -6.53
N GLY A 165 20.81 6.87 -7.51
CA GLY A 165 22.25 6.95 -7.81
C GLY A 165 23.10 7.67 -6.76
N ASP A 166 22.48 8.21 -5.71
CA ASP A 166 23.15 8.90 -4.60
C ASP A 166 22.87 8.16 -3.27
N TYR A 167 23.95 7.89 -2.54
CA TYR A 167 23.91 7.26 -1.22
C TYR A 167 23.04 8.04 -0.22
N PHE A 168 23.09 9.38 -0.22
CA PHE A 168 22.32 10.19 0.72
C PHE A 168 20.82 10.16 0.43
N LEU A 169 20.45 10.21 -0.85
CA LEU A 169 19.05 10.08 -1.27
C LEU A 169 18.49 8.68 -0.93
N SER A 170 19.31 7.64 -1.03
CA SER A 170 18.97 6.29 -0.55
C SER A 170 18.73 6.25 0.96
N GLN A 171 19.54 6.95 1.76
CA GLN A 171 19.31 7.06 3.20
C GLN A 171 18.00 7.78 3.53
N ILE A 172 17.69 8.89 2.84
CA ILE A 172 16.41 9.59 2.99
C ILE A 172 15.24 8.65 2.67
N TYR A 173 15.32 7.94 1.55
CA TYR A 173 14.28 7.00 1.14
C TYR A 173 14.05 5.89 2.17
N ASN A 174 15.12 5.27 2.66
CA ASN A 174 15.03 4.20 3.66
C ASN A 174 14.44 4.73 4.97
N HIS A 175 14.85 5.92 5.41
CA HIS A 175 14.30 6.56 6.60
C HIS A 175 12.80 6.85 6.45
N LEU A 176 12.36 7.37 5.30
CA LEU A 176 10.95 7.62 5.01
C LEU A 176 10.14 6.32 4.91
N SER A 177 10.72 5.27 4.34
CA SER A 177 10.06 3.97 4.20
C SER A 177 9.78 3.33 5.56
N GLU A 178 10.73 3.43 6.49
CA GLU A 178 10.55 3.03 7.88
C GLU A 178 9.54 3.92 8.60
N LEU A 179 9.66 5.24 8.44
CA LEU A 179 8.76 6.22 9.07
C LEU A 179 7.30 6.00 8.65
N TYR A 180 7.05 5.73 7.36
CA TYR A 180 5.70 5.47 6.83
C TYR A 180 5.25 4.02 6.98
N ALA A 181 6.11 3.14 7.49
CA ALA A 181 5.86 1.70 7.62
C ALA A 181 5.38 1.06 6.30
N LEU A 182 6.06 1.39 5.18
CA LEU A 182 5.63 0.95 3.84
C LEU A 182 5.63 -0.58 3.70
N ASP A 183 6.62 -1.24 4.30
CA ASP A 183 6.70 -2.71 4.34
C ASP A 183 5.51 -3.32 5.10
N ASP A 184 5.19 -2.79 6.28
CA ASP A 184 4.05 -3.26 7.09
C ASP A 184 2.72 -3.11 6.33
N TRP A 185 2.52 -1.96 5.67
CA TRP A 185 1.34 -1.74 4.82
C TRP A 185 1.26 -2.74 3.67
N SER A 186 2.39 -3.00 3.00
CA SER A 186 2.49 -3.99 1.93
C SER A 186 2.15 -5.39 2.42
N ASP A 187 2.65 -5.78 3.60
CA ASP A 187 2.37 -7.07 4.23
C ASP A 187 0.88 -7.27 4.55
N ILE A 188 0.25 -6.25 5.13
CA ILE A 188 -1.20 -6.27 5.41
C ILE A 188 -1.98 -6.48 4.12
N ILE A 189 -1.67 -5.73 3.06
CA ILE A 189 -2.34 -5.84 1.75
C ILE A 189 -2.15 -7.23 1.16
N ARG A 190 -0.93 -7.79 1.22
CA ARG A 190 -0.63 -9.16 0.76
C ARG A 190 -1.46 -10.20 1.51
N GLN A 191 -1.56 -10.09 2.83
CA GLN A 191 -2.35 -11.01 3.64
C GLN A 191 -3.83 -10.95 3.26
N ARG A 192 -4.39 -9.73 3.12
CA ARG A 192 -5.78 -9.53 2.71
C ARG A 192 -6.08 -10.10 1.33
N LEU A 193 -5.15 -9.93 0.40
CA LEU A 193 -5.27 -10.46 -0.95
C LEU A 193 -5.18 -11.99 -0.97
N LYS A 194 -4.34 -12.59 -0.12
CA LYS A 194 -4.29 -14.05 0.06
C LYS A 194 -5.62 -14.59 0.59
N VAL A 195 -6.21 -13.95 1.60
CA VAL A 195 -7.54 -14.32 2.11
C VAL A 195 -8.59 -14.28 0.99
N LEU A 196 -8.54 -13.25 0.15
CA LEU A 196 -9.44 -13.12 -0.99
C LEU A 196 -9.22 -14.23 -2.04
N ASP A 197 -7.96 -14.57 -2.34
CA ASP A 197 -7.60 -15.67 -3.24
C ASP A 197 -8.07 -17.03 -2.71
N ASP A 198 -7.88 -17.28 -1.41
CA ASP A 198 -8.34 -18.50 -0.72
C ASP A 198 -9.87 -18.64 -0.83
N PHE A 199 -10.62 -17.54 -0.65
CA PHE A 199 -12.08 -17.52 -0.81
C PHE A 199 -12.54 -17.90 -2.22
N TYR A 200 -11.97 -17.29 -3.26
CA TYR A 200 -12.36 -17.60 -4.64
C TYR A 200 -11.85 -18.97 -5.10
N SER A 201 -10.73 -19.44 -4.56
CA SER A 201 -10.20 -20.79 -4.81
C SER A 201 -11.12 -21.87 -4.23
N ALA A 202 -11.61 -21.68 -2.99
CA ALA A 202 -12.60 -22.57 -2.38
C ALA A 202 -13.90 -22.59 -3.19
N ALA A 203 -14.43 -21.41 -3.58
CA ALA A 203 -15.62 -21.31 -4.42
C ALA A 203 -15.47 -22.01 -5.78
N LYS A 204 -14.25 -22.01 -6.35
CA LYS A 204 -13.95 -22.68 -7.62
C LYS A 204 -13.91 -24.21 -7.47
N TYR A 205 -13.38 -24.72 -6.36
CA TYR A 205 -13.32 -26.17 -6.10
C TYR A 205 -14.72 -26.78 -6.07
N ASP A 206 -15.64 -26.17 -5.33
CA ASP A 206 -17.06 -26.59 -5.26
C ASP A 206 -17.75 -26.60 -6.63
N ILE A 207 -17.42 -25.65 -7.51
CA ILE A 207 -17.99 -25.60 -8.86
C ILE A 207 -17.44 -26.72 -9.73
N ASN A 208 -16.14 -27.01 -9.64
CA ASN A 208 -15.51 -28.08 -10.40
C ASN A 208 -16.03 -29.45 -9.95
N GLU A 209 -16.20 -29.68 -8.66
CA GLU A 209 -16.79 -30.91 -8.11
C GLU A 209 -18.22 -31.09 -8.62
N ARG A 210 -19.05 -30.03 -8.61
CA ARG A 210 -20.40 -30.09 -9.20
C ARG A 210 -20.38 -30.39 -10.70
N ILE A 211 -19.43 -29.85 -11.45
CA ILE A 211 -19.30 -30.16 -12.89
C ILE A 211 -18.95 -31.63 -13.09
N LEU A 212 -18.03 -32.17 -12.28
CA LEU A 212 -17.69 -33.59 -12.26
C LEU A 212 -18.92 -34.47 -11.98
N ILE A 213 -19.68 -34.13 -10.92
CA ILE A 213 -20.92 -34.84 -10.57
C ILE A 213 -21.96 -34.74 -11.71
N ILE A 214 -22.13 -33.57 -12.33
CA ILE A 214 -23.04 -33.42 -13.48
C ILE A 214 -22.59 -34.30 -14.66
N LEU A 215 -21.29 -34.36 -14.91
CA LEU A 215 -20.72 -35.16 -15.99
C LEU A 215 -20.90 -36.66 -15.70
N GLU A 216 -20.73 -37.08 -14.45
CA GLU A 216 -21.03 -38.43 -13.98
C GLU A 216 -22.51 -38.79 -14.18
N VAL A 217 -23.43 -37.93 -13.72
CA VAL A 217 -24.88 -38.14 -13.92
C VAL A 217 -25.23 -38.20 -15.41
N MET A 218 -24.61 -37.36 -16.24
CA MET A 218 -24.85 -37.37 -17.68
C MET A 218 -24.39 -38.68 -18.33
N ILE A 219 -23.24 -39.22 -17.92
CA ILE A 219 -22.76 -40.54 -18.37
C ILE A 219 -23.72 -41.64 -17.93
N VAL A 220 -24.17 -41.63 -16.68
CA VAL A 220 -25.16 -42.61 -16.17
C VAL A 220 -26.46 -42.56 -16.98
N ILE A 221 -26.96 -41.36 -17.30
CA ILE A 221 -28.17 -41.20 -18.14
C ILE A 221 -27.95 -41.77 -19.55
N LEU A 222 -26.81 -41.49 -20.18
CA LEU A 222 -26.48 -42.06 -21.49
C LEU A 222 -26.47 -43.58 -21.45
N PHE A 223 -25.84 -44.19 -20.43
CA PHE A 223 -25.85 -45.65 -20.26
C PHE A 223 -27.26 -46.23 -20.12
N ILE A 224 -28.14 -45.58 -19.36
CA ILE A 224 -29.53 -46.04 -19.20
C ILE A 224 -30.26 -46.00 -20.55
N ILE A 225 -30.08 -44.92 -21.33
CA ILE A 225 -30.69 -44.78 -22.66
C ILE A 225 -30.18 -45.87 -23.60
N ASP A 226 -28.87 -46.13 -23.62
CA ASP A 226 -28.27 -47.17 -24.45
C ASP A 226 -28.83 -48.56 -24.11
N ILE A 227 -28.97 -48.88 -22.81
CA ILE A 227 -29.56 -50.15 -22.36
C ILE A 227 -31.01 -50.27 -22.84
N ILE A 228 -31.81 -49.20 -22.74
CA ILE A 228 -33.21 -49.22 -23.19
C ILE A 228 -33.29 -49.44 -24.71
N LEU A 229 -32.43 -48.79 -25.49
CA LEU A 229 -32.39 -48.95 -26.94
C LEU A 229 -32.04 -50.39 -27.33
N VAL A 230 -31.03 -50.98 -26.70
CA VAL A 230 -30.64 -52.39 -26.94
C VAL A 230 -31.77 -53.35 -26.58
N ILE A 231 -32.48 -53.12 -25.47
CA ILE A 231 -33.63 -53.96 -25.07
C ILE A 231 -34.77 -53.82 -26.08
N PHE A 232 -35.04 -52.62 -26.58
CA PHE A 232 -36.07 -52.39 -27.58
C PHE A 232 -35.75 -53.06 -28.92
N GLU A 233 -34.49 -53.00 -29.35
CA GLU A 233 -34.02 -53.72 -30.55
C GLU A 233 -34.13 -55.24 -30.40
N PHE A 234 -33.92 -55.77 -29.18
CA PHE A 234 -34.07 -57.20 -28.92
C PHE A 234 -35.54 -57.65 -28.85
N LEU A 235 -36.47 -56.76 -28.48
CA LEU A 235 -37.92 -57.07 -28.38
C LEU A 235 -38.69 -56.84 -29.68
N SER A 236 -38.17 -56.01 -30.60
CA SER A 236 -38.76 -55.72 -31.92
C SER A 236 -38.40 -56.78 -32.96
#